data_AF-A0AAW0ZK86-F1
#
_entry.id   AF-A0AAW0ZK86-F1
#
_cell.length_a   1.000
_cell.length_b   1.000
_cell.length_c   1.000
_cell.angle_alpha   90.00
_cell.angle_beta   90.00
_cell.angle_gamma   90.00
#
_symmetry.space_group_name_H-M   'P 1'
#
loop_
_entity.id
_entity.type
_entity.pdbx_description
1 polymer ?
#
loop_
_entity_poly.entity_id
_entity_poly.type
_entity_poly.pdbx_seq_one_letter_code
_entity_poly.pdbx_strand_id
1 'polypeptide(L)'
;MVANTTDMTGSIYHERQVKELCALHALNNLFQERDFSKQELDQICYSLSPDVWINPHKSLLGLGNYDINVIMAALQRRGREAVWFDKRRDPKCLCLDNIEGFILNVPTEYKLGFVLLPLKRRHWIALKKIHGAFYNLDSKLDSPQLIGKENDLLVYLKDQIDSKEKELFLVVSKEIDNNQGWLINTYANKEGINADHDTITYIEDGYMEMNLKKDGSTEMNENEKSLDNKNSRN
;
A
#
# COMPACT_ATOMS: atom_id res chain seq x y z
N MET A 1 30.52 35.03 -25.30
CA MET A 1 30.16 35.07 -23.87
C MET A 1 28.88 34.27 -23.70
N VAL A 2 29.03 33.19 -22.94
CA VAL A 2 28.10 32.27 -22.28
C VAL A 2 26.61 32.34 -22.67
N ALA A 3 26.14 31.23 -23.23
CA ALA A 3 24.73 30.91 -23.40
C ALA A 3 24.01 30.94 -22.04
N ASN A 4 22.89 31.65 -21.98
CA ASN A 4 21.96 31.57 -20.85
C ASN A 4 21.41 30.15 -20.76
N THR A 5 21.97 29.37 -19.84
CA THR A 5 21.38 28.13 -19.34
C THR A 5 20.08 28.49 -18.64
N THR A 6 18.96 28.25 -19.33
CA THR A 6 17.63 28.24 -18.76
C THR A 6 17.58 27.30 -17.56
N ASP A 7 17.33 27.89 -16.40
CA ASP A 7 17.05 27.20 -15.14
C ASP A 7 15.79 26.33 -15.30
N MET A 8 15.98 25.02 -15.48
CA MET A 8 14.91 24.01 -15.55
C MET A 8 14.53 23.54 -14.14
N THR A 9 14.14 24.45 -13.24
CA THR A 9 13.64 24.10 -11.91
C THR A 9 12.21 24.59 -11.72
N GLY A 10 11.27 23.88 -12.36
CA GLY A 10 9.85 24.08 -12.05
C GLY A 10 9.59 23.83 -10.56
N SER A 11 8.85 24.74 -9.92
CA SER A 11 8.44 24.59 -8.52
C SER A 11 7.72 23.26 -8.31
N ILE A 12 8.07 22.52 -7.26
CA ILE A 12 7.36 21.30 -6.86
C ILE A 12 5.92 21.68 -6.51
N TYR A 13 4.96 20.97 -7.09
CA TYR A 13 3.55 21.16 -6.77
C TYR A 13 3.25 20.56 -5.39
N HIS A 14 2.59 21.34 -4.52
CA HIS A 14 2.27 20.94 -3.15
C HIS A 14 0.98 21.59 -2.66
N GLU A 15 -0.07 20.79 -2.49
CA GLU A 15 -1.29 21.18 -1.80
C GLU A 15 -1.16 20.96 -0.29
N ARG A 16 -1.38 22.05 0.45
CA ARG A 16 -1.48 22.03 1.92
C ARG A 16 -2.88 21.65 2.35
N GLN A 17 -2.97 20.93 3.47
CA GLN A 17 -4.21 20.35 3.93
C GLN A 17 -5.23 21.41 4.33
N VAL A 18 -6.45 21.25 3.80
CA VAL A 18 -7.61 22.00 4.27
C VAL A 18 -8.62 21.02 4.86
N LYS A 19 -9.02 21.23 6.12
CA LYS A 19 -9.97 20.36 6.86
C LYS A 19 -9.48 18.90 6.92
N GLU A 20 -10.32 17.92 6.61
CA GLU A 20 -9.97 16.49 6.67
C GLU A 20 -9.65 15.91 5.28
N LEU A 21 -9.38 16.76 4.27
CA LEU A 21 -9.18 16.36 2.88
C LEU A 21 -7.78 15.76 2.58
N CYS A 22 -7.14 15.11 3.55
CA CYS A 22 -5.77 14.60 3.37
C CYS A 22 -5.65 13.60 2.21
N ALA A 23 -6.67 12.77 1.95
CA ALA A 23 -6.65 11.86 0.79
C ALA A 23 -6.67 12.62 -0.55
N LEU A 24 -7.45 13.71 -0.66
CA LEU A 24 -7.48 14.56 -1.85
C LEU A 24 -6.11 15.15 -2.13
N HIS A 25 -5.50 15.75 -1.11
CA HIS A 25 -4.21 16.40 -1.25
C HIS A 25 -3.10 15.39 -1.48
N ALA A 26 -3.16 14.20 -0.87
CA ALA A 26 -2.22 13.12 -1.16
C ALA A 26 -2.29 12.72 -2.64
N LEU A 27 -3.49 12.57 -3.21
CA LEU A 27 -3.65 12.28 -4.64
C LEU A 27 -3.10 13.41 -5.52
N ASN A 28 -3.51 14.67 -5.30
CA ASN A 28 -3.02 15.80 -6.09
C ASN A 28 -1.49 15.97 -5.98
N ASN A 29 -0.93 15.82 -4.77
CA ASN A 29 0.51 15.88 -4.55
C ASN A 29 1.22 14.73 -5.27
N LEU A 30 0.66 13.52 -5.25
CA LEU A 30 1.23 12.37 -5.96
C LEU A 30 1.22 12.54 -7.49
N PHE A 31 0.21 13.20 -8.04
CA PHE A 31 0.13 13.47 -9.48
C PHE A 31 0.82 14.78 -9.87
N GLN A 32 1.30 15.56 -8.89
CA GLN A 32 1.98 16.84 -9.08
C GLN A 32 1.12 17.87 -9.84
N GLU A 33 -0.20 17.76 -9.71
CA GLU A 33 -1.17 18.68 -10.30
C GLU A 33 -2.52 18.58 -9.58
N ARG A 34 -3.43 19.54 -9.84
CA ARG A 34 -4.77 19.55 -9.25
C ARG A 34 -5.75 18.69 -10.04
N ASP A 35 -5.44 17.39 -10.14
CA ASP A 35 -6.17 16.46 -11.01
C ASP A 35 -7.46 15.93 -10.38
N PHE A 36 -7.48 15.84 -9.05
CA PHE A 36 -8.59 15.33 -8.26
C PHE A 36 -9.33 16.48 -7.59
N SER A 37 -10.63 16.27 -7.37
CA SER A 37 -11.49 17.22 -6.66
C SER A 37 -12.26 16.56 -5.53
N LYS A 38 -12.66 17.37 -4.54
CA LYS A 38 -13.55 16.92 -3.47
C LYS A 38 -14.86 16.33 -4.02
N GLN A 39 -15.44 16.98 -5.03
CA GLN A 39 -16.70 16.53 -5.65
C GLN A 39 -16.53 15.14 -6.27
N GLU A 40 -15.41 14.89 -6.94
CA GLU A 40 -15.11 13.60 -7.52
C GLU A 40 -14.95 12.50 -6.44
N LEU A 41 -14.18 12.77 -5.38
CA LEU A 41 -13.99 11.80 -4.29
C LEU A 41 -15.30 11.54 -3.51
N ASP A 42 -16.14 12.57 -3.34
CA ASP A 42 -17.48 12.40 -2.77
C ASP A 42 -18.34 11.48 -3.65
N GLN A 43 -18.34 11.68 -4.97
CA GLN A 43 -19.08 10.82 -5.91
C GLN A 43 -18.60 9.36 -5.86
N ILE A 44 -17.28 9.14 -5.80
CA ILE A 44 -16.71 7.80 -5.63
C ILE A 44 -17.21 7.17 -4.34
N CYS A 45 -17.10 7.90 -3.22
CA CYS A 45 -17.59 7.46 -1.91
C CYS A 45 -19.07 7.05 -1.94
N TYR A 46 -19.93 7.83 -2.61
CA TYR A 46 -21.34 7.47 -2.78
C TYR A 46 -21.54 6.22 -3.64
N SER A 47 -20.78 6.07 -4.72
CA SER A 47 -20.90 4.91 -5.62
C SER A 47 -20.48 3.59 -4.96
N LEU A 48 -19.52 3.64 -4.03
CA LEU A 48 -19.05 2.47 -3.27
C LEU A 48 -20.00 2.07 -2.13
N SER A 49 -20.98 2.92 -1.76
CA SER A 49 -21.93 2.64 -0.68
C SER A 49 -23.31 3.26 -0.98
N PRO A 50 -24.03 2.71 -1.97
CA PRO A 50 -25.29 3.28 -2.45
C PRO A 50 -26.44 3.21 -1.41
N ASP A 51 -26.43 2.22 -0.51
CA ASP A 51 -27.58 1.89 0.35
C ASP A 51 -27.64 2.65 1.70
N VAL A 52 -26.74 3.61 1.94
CA VAL A 52 -26.66 4.31 3.24
C VAL A 52 -27.11 5.77 3.10
N TRP A 53 -28.42 5.96 2.91
CA TRP A 53 -29.05 7.29 2.78
C TRP A 53 -28.85 8.15 4.05
N ILE A 54 -28.66 7.52 5.22
CA ILE A 54 -28.17 8.16 6.45
C ILE A 54 -27.12 7.22 7.04
N ASN A 55 -25.83 7.53 6.89
CA ASN A 55 -24.77 6.81 7.60
C ASN A 55 -24.53 7.54 8.94
N PRO A 56 -24.85 6.93 10.10
CA PRO A 56 -24.58 7.52 11.42
C PRO A 56 -23.07 7.65 11.73
N HIS A 57 -22.23 7.04 10.89
CA HIS A 57 -20.77 7.14 10.91
C HIS A 57 -20.21 7.90 9.69
N LYS A 58 -21.04 8.54 8.86
CA LYS A 58 -20.56 9.53 7.87
C LYS A 58 -19.98 10.69 8.67
N SER A 59 -18.88 11.26 8.20
CA SER A 59 -18.62 12.69 8.40
C SER A 59 -19.82 13.45 7.80
N LEU A 60 -20.89 13.61 8.58
CA LEU A 60 -22.20 14.21 8.24
C LEU A 60 -22.12 15.67 7.76
N LEU A 61 -20.92 16.17 7.48
CA LEU A 61 -20.60 17.52 7.04
C LEU A 61 -19.74 17.55 5.76
N GLY A 62 -19.45 16.40 5.12
CA GLY A 62 -18.61 16.37 3.91
C GLY A 62 -17.19 16.89 4.17
N LEU A 63 -16.57 16.47 5.28
CA LEU A 63 -15.33 17.03 5.81
C LEU A 63 -14.05 16.54 5.13
N GLY A 64 -14.11 15.40 4.40
CA GLY A 64 -12.99 14.92 3.58
C GLY A 64 -12.26 13.65 4.04
N ASN A 65 -12.72 12.99 5.11
CA ASN A 65 -12.09 11.78 5.66
C ASN A 65 -12.34 10.51 4.81
N TYR A 66 -11.74 10.46 3.61
CA TYR A 66 -11.89 9.35 2.67
C TYR A 66 -11.04 8.14 3.09
N ASP A 67 -11.58 6.93 2.88
CA ASP A 67 -10.88 5.68 3.12
C ASP A 67 -10.04 5.23 1.91
N ILE A 68 -9.35 4.10 2.04
CA ILE A 68 -8.51 3.54 0.98
C ILE A 68 -9.30 3.15 -0.26
N ASN A 69 -10.56 2.72 -0.16
CA ASN A 69 -11.35 2.29 -1.31
C ASN A 69 -11.66 3.47 -2.22
N VAL A 70 -11.92 4.64 -1.64
CA VAL A 70 -12.07 5.89 -2.41
C VAL A 70 -10.78 6.25 -3.14
N ILE A 71 -9.62 6.13 -2.49
CA ILE A 71 -8.31 6.37 -3.11
C ILE A 71 -8.05 5.37 -4.25
N MET A 72 -8.28 4.07 -4.03
CA MET A 72 -8.09 3.03 -5.05
C MET A 72 -8.98 3.29 -6.27
N ALA A 73 -10.27 3.56 -6.06
CA ALA A 73 -11.18 3.86 -7.16
C ALA A 73 -10.81 5.16 -7.91
N ALA A 74 -10.28 6.17 -7.21
CA ALA A 74 -9.77 7.39 -7.85
C ALA A 74 -8.53 7.12 -8.73
N LEU A 75 -7.58 6.33 -8.22
CA LEU A 75 -6.40 5.90 -8.99
C LEU A 75 -6.78 5.10 -10.24
N GLN A 76 -7.75 4.19 -10.10
CA GLN A 76 -8.23 3.35 -11.20
C GLN A 76 -8.86 4.18 -12.34
N ARG A 77 -9.56 5.28 -12.02
CA ARG A 77 -10.06 6.22 -13.03
C ARG A 77 -8.94 6.89 -13.84
N ARG A 78 -7.72 6.93 -13.29
CA ARG A 78 -6.51 7.41 -13.96
C ARG A 78 -5.64 6.27 -14.50
N GLY A 79 -6.13 5.02 -14.53
CA GLY A 79 -5.39 3.86 -15.06
C GLY A 79 -4.23 3.40 -14.17
N ARG A 80 -4.24 3.80 -12.89
CA ARG A 80 -3.26 3.38 -11.88
C ARG A 80 -3.92 2.39 -10.93
N GLU A 81 -3.11 1.55 -10.33
CA GLU A 81 -3.50 0.64 -9.27
C GLU A 81 -2.72 0.95 -7.99
N ALA A 82 -3.33 0.64 -6.85
CA ALA A 82 -2.67 0.72 -5.55
C ALA A 82 -2.41 -0.68 -5.01
N VAL A 83 -1.14 -1.01 -4.84
CA VAL A 83 -0.70 -2.30 -4.30
C VAL A 83 -0.40 -2.14 -2.82
N TRP A 84 -1.06 -2.92 -1.98
CA TRP A 84 -0.73 -2.96 -0.55
C TRP A 84 0.62 -3.63 -0.34
N PHE A 85 1.60 -2.90 0.20
CA PHE A 85 2.91 -3.46 0.46
C PHE A 85 2.90 -4.40 1.68
N ASP A 86 3.40 -5.62 1.50
CA ASP A 86 3.57 -6.58 2.58
C ASP A 86 4.77 -6.20 3.46
N LYS A 87 4.49 -5.67 4.66
CA LYS A 87 5.51 -5.19 5.62
C LYS A 87 6.49 -6.27 6.10
N ARG A 88 6.22 -7.55 5.83
CA ARG A 88 7.15 -8.65 6.12
C ARG A 88 8.33 -8.68 5.14
N ARG A 89 8.23 -7.99 4.00
CA ARG A 89 9.28 -7.88 3.00
C ARG A 89 10.21 -6.70 3.30
N ASP A 90 11.47 -6.84 2.92
CA ASP A 90 12.41 -5.72 2.90
C ASP A 90 12.05 -4.79 1.72
N PRO A 91 11.88 -3.47 1.92
CA PRO A 91 11.64 -2.51 0.83
C PRO A 91 12.66 -2.59 -0.31
N LYS A 92 13.86 -3.14 -0.07
CA LYS A 92 14.85 -3.41 -1.14
C LYS A 92 14.34 -4.34 -2.23
N CYS A 93 13.24 -5.07 -2.04
CA CYS A 93 12.62 -5.86 -3.09
C CYS A 93 11.83 -5.03 -4.12
N LEU A 94 11.69 -3.72 -3.93
CA LEU A 94 10.93 -2.84 -4.79
C LEU A 94 11.73 -2.43 -6.04
N CYS A 95 11.13 -2.58 -7.22
CA CYS A 95 11.64 -1.98 -8.45
C CYS A 95 11.13 -0.53 -8.54
N LEU A 96 11.89 0.41 -7.99
CA LEU A 96 11.47 1.81 -7.81
C LEU A 96 11.14 2.53 -9.13
N ASP A 97 11.77 2.15 -10.24
CA ASP A 97 11.51 2.75 -11.56
C ASP A 97 10.13 2.39 -12.11
N ASN A 98 9.53 1.29 -11.64
CA ASN A 98 8.18 0.86 -12.03
C ASN A 98 7.09 1.44 -11.11
N ILE A 99 7.47 2.25 -10.11
CA ILE A 99 6.55 2.81 -9.10
C ILE A 99 6.41 4.31 -9.32
N GLU A 100 5.19 4.78 -9.62
CA GLU A 100 4.90 6.20 -9.86
C GLU A 100 4.96 7.03 -8.57
N GLY A 101 4.73 6.38 -7.42
CA GLY A 101 4.96 6.91 -6.09
C GLY A 101 4.29 6.05 -5.02
N PHE A 102 4.19 6.60 -3.81
CA PHE A 102 3.74 5.87 -2.63
C PHE A 102 2.67 6.64 -1.88
N ILE A 103 1.74 5.93 -1.27
CA ILE A 103 0.76 6.47 -0.34
C ILE A 103 0.95 5.79 1.02
N LEU A 104 1.19 6.59 2.05
CA LEU A 104 1.29 6.15 3.43
C LEU A 104 0.00 6.48 4.18
N ASN A 105 -0.46 5.55 5.00
CA ASN A 105 -1.49 5.78 6.01
C ASN A 105 -0.86 5.76 7.40
N VAL A 106 -0.85 6.90 8.08
CA VAL A 106 -0.22 7.03 9.41
C VAL A 106 -1.26 7.42 10.47
N PRO A 107 -1.12 6.93 11.72
CA PRO A 107 -1.92 7.44 12.82
C PRO A 107 -1.56 8.92 13.08
N THR A 108 -2.57 9.74 13.33
CA THR A 108 -2.40 11.13 13.81
C THR A 108 -2.97 11.24 15.21
N GLU A 109 -2.16 11.75 16.13
CA GLU A 109 -2.60 12.14 17.47
C GLU A 109 -3.18 13.55 17.44
N TYR A 110 -4.33 13.74 18.08
CA TYR A 110 -4.93 15.06 18.25
C TYR A 110 -4.66 15.55 19.68
N LYS A 111 -3.98 16.69 19.80
CA LYS A 111 -3.78 17.39 21.07
C LYS A 111 -4.75 18.56 21.15
N LEU A 112 -5.61 18.57 22.16
CA LEU A 112 -6.45 19.73 22.49
C LEU A 112 -5.89 20.36 23.78
N GLY A 113 -5.13 21.45 23.64
CA GLY A 113 -4.37 22.02 24.75
C GLY A 113 -3.34 21.01 25.29
N PHE A 114 -3.38 20.74 26.59
CA PHE A 114 -2.52 19.75 27.25
C PHE A 114 -3.11 18.33 27.25
N VAL A 115 -4.32 18.13 26.71
CA VAL A 115 -5.01 16.84 26.73
C VAL A 115 -4.85 16.13 25.38
N LEU A 116 -4.29 14.92 25.42
CA LEU A 116 -4.32 13.97 24.30
C LEU A 116 -5.73 13.38 24.23
N LEU A 117 -6.46 13.68 23.16
CA LEU A 117 -7.77 13.05 22.94
C LEU A 117 -7.57 11.63 22.38
N PRO A 118 -8.29 10.61 22.88
CA PRO A 118 -8.14 9.22 22.45
C PRO A 118 -8.74 8.94 21.05
N LEU A 119 -8.94 9.96 20.22
CA LEU A 119 -9.38 9.79 18.84
C LEU A 119 -8.17 9.55 17.95
N LYS A 120 -7.89 8.27 17.68
CA LYS A 120 -6.94 7.86 16.64
C LYS A 120 -7.53 8.19 15.27
N ARG A 121 -7.01 9.23 14.63
CA ARG A 121 -7.34 9.55 13.24
C ARG A 121 -6.26 9.02 12.31
N ARG A 122 -6.66 8.76 11.08
CA ARG A 122 -5.75 8.36 10.00
C ARG A 122 -5.40 9.56 9.14
N HIS A 123 -4.23 9.52 8.54
CA HIS A 123 -3.73 10.58 7.69
C HIS A 123 -3.00 10.00 6.49
N TRP A 124 -3.34 10.51 5.31
CA TRP A 124 -2.78 10.07 4.04
C TRP A 124 -1.64 11.00 3.64
N ILE A 125 -0.51 10.40 3.31
CA ILE A 125 0.71 11.11 2.88
C ILE A 125 1.15 10.54 1.54
N ALA A 126 1.54 11.41 0.61
CA ALA A 126 2.13 11.00 -0.66
C ALA A 126 3.66 11.13 -0.62
N LEU A 127 4.36 10.15 -1.20
CA LEU A 127 5.78 10.23 -1.48
C LEU A 127 6.01 10.08 -2.99
N LYS A 128 6.91 10.89 -3.56
CA LYS A 128 7.17 10.85 -5.02
C LYS A 128 8.60 11.20 -5.39
N LYS A 129 9.13 10.55 -6.44
CA LYS A 129 10.37 10.93 -7.13
C LYS A 129 10.09 12.13 -8.04
N ILE A 130 10.75 13.26 -7.79
CA ILE A 130 10.63 14.50 -8.56
C ILE A 130 12.04 14.99 -8.85
N HIS A 131 12.36 15.23 -10.14
CA HIS A 131 13.69 15.66 -10.58
C HIS A 131 14.85 14.79 -10.02
N GLY A 132 14.63 13.47 -9.90
CA GLY A 132 15.64 12.51 -9.46
C GLY A 132 15.80 12.33 -7.94
N ALA A 133 15.01 13.02 -7.12
CA ALA A 133 14.99 12.86 -5.67
C ALA A 133 13.58 12.56 -5.14
N PHE A 134 13.48 11.84 -4.03
CA PHE A 134 12.23 11.54 -3.37
C PHE A 134 11.87 12.59 -2.33
N TYR A 135 10.60 12.95 -2.31
CA TYR A 135 10.04 13.92 -1.39
C TYR A 135 8.89 13.33 -0.60
N ASN A 136 8.80 13.71 0.67
CA ASN A 136 7.60 13.61 1.48
C ASN A 136 6.71 14.82 1.18
N LEU A 137 5.53 14.54 0.64
CA LEU A 137 4.53 15.53 0.24
C LEU A 137 3.33 15.52 1.19
N ASP A 138 3.60 15.30 2.48
CA ASP A 138 2.58 15.43 3.53
C ASP A 138 1.96 16.83 3.47
N SER A 139 0.65 16.86 3.20
CA SER A 139 -0.15 18.08 3.12
C SER A 139 -0.16 18.91 4.42
N LYS A 140 0.25 18.34 5.56
CA LYS A 140 0.44 19.09 6.82
C LYS A 140 1.76 19.87 6.88
N LEU A 141 2.71 19.58 6.00
CA LEU A 141 3.97 20.32 5.92
C LEU A 141 3.78 21.63 5.17
N ASP A 142 4.52 22.66 5.56
CA ASP A 142 4.52 23.95 4.89
C ASP A 142 5.14 23.89 3.48
N SER A 143 6.02 22.91 3.24
CA SER A 143 6.66 22.66 1.95
C SER A 143 7.09 21.18 1.81
N PRO A 144 7.31 20.70 0.57
CA PRO A 144 7.86 19.37 0.31
C PRO A 144 9.15 19.12 1.09
N GLN A 145 9.20 18.01 1.83
CA GLN A 145 10.38 17.63 2.59
C GLN A 145 11.22 16.64 1.79
N LEU A 146 12.47 16.99 1.50
CA LEU A 146 13.42 16.09 0.83
C LEU A 146 13.70 14.85 1.70
N ILE A 147 13.51 13.66 1.11
CA ILE A 147 13.95 12.38 1.70
C ILE A 147 15.36 12.06 1.21
N GLY A 148 15.62 12.21 -0.09
CA GLY A 148 16.92 11.93 -0.69
C GLY A 148 16.80 11.10 -1.97
N LYS A 149 17.79 10.24 -2.23
CA LYS A 149 17.79 9.33 -3.39
C LYS A 149 17.17 7.98 -3.00
N GLU A 150 17.35 6.98 -3.84
CA GLU A 150 16.75 5.64 -3.69
C GLU A 150 17.13 4.97 -2.38
N ASN A 151 18.42 4.97 -2.00
CA ASN A 151 18.85 4.37 -0.72
C ASN A 151 18.20 5.06 0.49
N ASP A 152 18.10 6.39 0.45
CA ASP A 152 17.49 7.18 1.53
C ASP A 152 16.00 6.88 1.63
N LEU A 153 15.31 6.75 0.49
CA LEU A 153 13.92 6.31 0.44
C LEU A 153 13.75 4.92 1.05
N LEU A 154 14.59 3.96 0.69
CA LEU A 154 14.46 2.58 1.19
C LEU A 154 14.63 2.52 2.71
N VAL A 155 15.59 3.28 3.26
CA VAL A 155 15.76 3.44 4.72
C VAL A 155 14.53 4.10 5.34
N TYR A 156 14.01 5.17 4.71
CA TYR A 156 12.82 5.87 5.17
C TYR A 156 11.58 4.96 5.19
N LEU A 157 11.32 4.21 4.10
CA LEU A 157 10.21 3.28 3.99
C LEU A 157 10.32 2.16 5.03
N LYS A 158 11.54 1.66 5.28
CA LYS A 158 11.79 0.64 6.30
C LYS A 158 11.37 1.13 7.70
N ASP A 159 11.76 2.34 8.07
CA ASP A 159 11.33 2.98 9.32
C ASP A 159 9.80 3.16 9.38
N GLN A 160 9.15 3.52 8.26
CA GLN A 160 7.70 3.66 8.23
C GLN A 160 6.97 2.32 8.44
N ILE A 161 7.40 1.23 7.81
CA ILE A 161 6.70 -0.06 7.88
C ILE A 161 7.00 -0.87 9.16
N ASP A 162 8.06 -0.51 9.91
CA ASP A 162 8.37 -1.16 11.20
C ASP A 162 7.28 -0.88 12.25
N SER A 163 6.47 0.18 12.07
CA SER A 163 5.27 0.41 12.87
C SER A 163 4.08 -0.41 12.36
N LYS A 164 3.50 -1.23 13.24
CA LYS A 164 2.28 -1.99 12.94
C LYS A 164 1.08 -1.11 12.61
N GLU A 165 1.07 0.15 13.08
CA GLU A 165 -0.06 1.06 12.85
C GLU A 165 0.02 1.78 11.51
N LYS A 166 1.16 1.76 10.78
CA LYS A 166 1.29 2.49 9.51
C LYS A 166 1.10 1.55 8.32
N GLU A 167 0.32 1.93 7.31
CA GLU A 167 0.19 1.15 6.07
C GLU A 167 0.91 1.85 4.91
N LEU A 168 1.46 1.05 3.99
CA LEU A 168 2.15 1.53 2.79
C LEU A 168 1.48 0.94 1.55
N PHE A 169 1.15 1.81 0.60
CA PHE A 169 0.61 1.46 -0.71
C PHE A 169 1.56 1.96 -1.80
N LEU A 170 1.83 1.11 -2.78
CA LEU A 170 2.57 1.45 -3.99
C LEU A 170 1.56 1.91 -5.05
N VAL A 171 1.84 3.00 -5.74
CA VAL A 171 1.02 3.42 -6.88
C VAL A 171 1.77 3.12 -8.16
N VAL A 172 1.17 2.27 -8.98
CA VAL A 172 1.78 1.69 -10.19
C VAL A 172 0.79 1.76 -11.35
N SER A 173 1.28 1.60 -12.58
CA SER A 173 0.38 1.41 -13.72
C SER A 173 -0.34 0.05 -13.62
N LYS A 174 -1.50 -0.05 -14.27
CA LYS A 174 -2.27 -1.31 -14.32
C LYS A 174 -1.46 -2.49 -14.89
N GLU A 175 -0.60 -2.23 -15.87
CA GLU A 175 0.27 -3.26 -16.45
C GLU A 175 1.29 -3.80 -15.43
N ILE A 176 1.90 -2.89 -14.67
CA ILE A 176 2.89 -3.24 -13.64
C ILE A 176 2.27 -4.00 -12.47
N ASP A 177 1.03 -3.68 -12.10
CA ASP A 177 0.30 -4.46 -11.09
C ASP A 177 0.03 -5.90 -11.59
N ASN A 178 -0.52 -6.03 -12.81
CA ASN A 178 -0.86 -7.33 -13.40
C ASN A 178 0.34 -8.30 -13.52
N ASN A 179 1.53 -7.79 -13.83
CA ASN A 179 2.74 -8.60 -13.98
C ASN A 179 3.64 -8.59 -12.73
N GLN A 180 3.21 -7.94 -11.65
CA GLN A 180 4.00 -7.72 -10.43
C GLN A 180 5.38 -7.07 -10.67
N GLY A 181 5.51 -6.24 -11.71
CA GLY A 181 6.77 -5.58 -12.10
C GLY A 181 7.32 -4.60 -11.06
N TRP A 182 6.54 -4.28 -10.03
CA TRP A 182 6.98 -3.52 -8.85
C TRP A 182 7.90 -4.34 -7.92
N LEU A 183 7.99 -5.66 -8.10
CA LEU A 183 8.98 -6.51 -7.43
C LEU A 183 10.22 -6.71 -8.31
N ILE A 184 11.41 -6.62 -7.70
CA ILE A 184 12.65 -7.04 -8.36
C ILE A 184 12.61 -8.55 -8.55
N ASN A 185 12.49 -8.99 -9.81
CA ASN A 185 12.57 -10.40 -10.14
C ASN A 185 14.04 -10.85 -10.11
N THR A 186 14.44 -11.51 -9.03
CA THR A 186 15.82 -12.01 -8.85
C THR A 186 16.20 -13.11 -9.84
N TYR A 187 15.25 -13.69 -10.57
CA TYR A 187 15.49 -14.71 -11.58
C TYR A 187 15.91 -14.13 -12.95
N ALA A 188 15.35 -12.99 -13.35
CA ALA A 188 15.68 -12.36 -14.65
C ALA A 188 17.09 -11.73 -14.67
N ASN A 189 17.57 -11.25 -13.52
CA ASN A 189 18.92 -10.67 -13.40
C ASN A 189 20.06 -11.72 -13.42
N LYS A 190 19.75 -13.03 -13.42
CA LYS A 190 20.75 -14.09 -13.58
C LYS A 190 21.03 -14.45 -15.04
N GLU A 191 20.08 -14.22 -15.95
CA GLU A 191 20.29 -14.50 -17.38
C GLU A 191 21.12 -13.42 -18.10
N GLY A 192 21.25 -12.23 -17.52
CA GLY A 192 22.14 -11.18 -18.04
C GLY A 192 23.61 -11.29 -17.63
N ILE A 193 23.98 -12.24 -16.76
CA ILE A 193 25.34 -12.39 -16.21
C ILE A 193 25.98 -13.74 -16.56
N ASN A 194 25.21 -14.74 -17.01
CA ASN A 194 25.72 -16.08 -17.32
C ASN A 194 25.52 -16.46 -18.80
N ALA A 195 25.92 -15.58 -19.72
CA ALA A 195 26.08 -15.94 -21.13
C ALA A 195 27.55 -16.29 -21.42
N ASP A 196 28.16 -17.19 -20.62
CA ASP A 196 29.36 -17.93 -21.02
C ASP A 196 29.64 -19.09 -20.04
N HIS A 197 28.86 -20.19 -20.15
CA HIS A 197 29.43 -21.53 -20.06
C HIS A 197 28.41 -22.60 -20.46
N ASP A 198 28.78 -23.40 -21.46
CA ASP A 198 28.03 -24.52 -22.01
C ASP A 198 27.79 -25.68 -21.02
N THR A 199 26.59 -26.28 -21.19
CA THR A 199 26.18 -27.68 -20.95
C THR A 199 26.24 -28.28 -19.54
N ILE A 200 25.10 -28.84 -19.10
CA ILE A 200 24.92 -30.27 -18.76
C ILE A 200 23.42 -30.62 -18.82
N THR A 201 23.09 -31.66 -19.60
CA THR A 201 21.79 -32.33 -19.74
C THR A 201 21.55 -33.37 -18.63
N TYR A 202 20.31 -33.90 -18.57
CA TYR A 202 19.83 -35.13 -17.87
C TYR A 202 19.26 -34.90 -16.44
N ILE A 203 18.08 -35.39 -16.00
CA ILE A 203 17.11 -36.44 -16.43
C ILE A 203 15.75 -36.13 -15.76
N GLU A 204 14.63 -36.37 -16.47
CA GLU A 204 13.30 -36.61 -15.87
C GLU A 204 13.28 -37.99 -15.23
N ASP A 205 12.85 -38.14 -13.98
CA ASP A 205 12.16 -39.35 -13.50
C ASP A 205 11.63 -39.19 -12.07
N GLY A 206 10.40 -39.67 -11.84
CA GLY A 206 10.04 -40.29 -10.56
C GLY A 206 8.94 -39.63 -9.73
N TYR A 207 7.69 -39.76 -10.18
CA TYR A 207 6.56 -39.89 -9.26
C TYR A 207 6.78 -41.11 -8.36
N MET A 208 6.63 -40.95 -7.03
CA MET A 208 6.46 -42.07 -6.10
C MET A 208 5.22 -41.86 -5.24
N GLU A 209 4.16 -42.51 -5.69
CA GLU A 209 2.99 -42.91 -4.93
C GLU A 209 3.37 -44.12 -4.07
N MET A 210 3.10 -44.09 -2.75
CA MET A 210 3.16 -45.28 -1.91
C MET A 210 1.83 -45.48 -1.20
N ASN A 211 1.19 -46.60 -1.52
CA ASN A 211 0.05 -47.16 -0.81
C ASN A 211 0.33 -48.64 -0.48
N LEU A 212 -0.13 -49.04 0.71
CA LEU A 212 -0.74 -50.34 1.09
C LEU A 212 0.12 -51.54 1.55
N LYS A 213 -0.02 -51.88 2.86
CA LYS A 213 -0.69 -53.08 3.48
C LYS A 213 -0.07 -53.39 4.86
N LYS A 214 -0.79 -53.43 5.98
CA LYS A 214 -1.86 -54.33 6.51
C LYS A 214 -1.32 -55.65 7.12
N ASP A 215 -1.33 -55.71 8.46
CA ASP A 215 -1.56 -56.84 9.38
C ASP A 215 -1.57 -56.25 10.82
N GLY A 216 -2.37 -56.56 11.83
CA GLY A 216 -3.39 -57.60 12.06
C GLY A 216 -3.22 -58.20 13.48
N SER A 217 -3.86 -57.62 14.52
CA SER A 217 -4.37 -58.27 15.78
C SER A 217 -4.53 -57.24 16.94
N THR A 218 -5.76 -56.96 17.40
CA THR A 218 -6.36 -57.37 18.71
C THR A 218 -5.78 -56.57 19.90
N GLU A 219 -6.51 -55.73 20.65
CA GLU A 219 -7.59 -56.07 21.57
C GLU A 219 -8.21 -54.78 22.22
N MET A 220 -9.54 -54.81 22.43
CA MET A 220 -10.39 -54.15 23.45
C MET A 220 -10.21 -52.66 23.84
N ASN A 221 -11.26 -51.86 23.66
CA ASN A 221 -12.06 -51.37 24.80
C ASN A 221 -13.37 -50.68 24.40
N GLU A 222 -14.30 -50.76 25.33
CA GLU A 222 -15.75 -50.65 25.24
C GLU A 222 -16.31 -49.20 25.28
N ASN A 223 -17.55 -49.10 24.80
CA ASN A 223 -18.63 -48.15 25.17
C ASN A 223 -18.48 -46.68 24.77
N GLU A 224 -19.11 -46.22 23.70
CA GLU A 224 -20.55 -45.87 23.51
C GLU A 224 -21.14 -44.80 24.43
N LYS A 225 -21.57 -43.70 23.76
CA LYS A 225 -22.80 -42.89 23.95
C LYS A 225 -22.88 -42.03 25.24
N SER A 226 -23.52 -40.87 25.27
CA SER A 226 -24.57 -40.28 24.45
C SER A 226 -24.57 -38.76 24.65
N LEU A 227 -25.13 -38.07 23.65
CA LEU A 227 -25.65 -36.72 23.72
C LEU A 227 -26.66 -36.47 24.87
N ASP A 228 -26.81 -35.16 25.13
CA ASP A 228 -28.04 -34.42 25.41
C ASP A 228 -28.49 -34.12 26.85
N ASN A 229 -28.36 -32.82 27.15
CA ASN A 229 -29.45 -31.88 27.45
C ASN A 229 -30.04 -31.84 28.88
N LYS A 230 -29.92 -30.65 29.51
CA LYS A 230 -30.87 -29.92 30.40
C LYS A 230 -30.03 -28.95 31.26
N ASN A 231 -30.12 -27.63 31.10
CA ASN A 231 -31.22 -26.73 31.49
C ASN A 231 -31.48 -26.69 33.02
N SER A 232 -31.57 -25.46 33.57
CA SER A 232 -31.77 -25.06 34.98
C SER A 232 -30.52 -25.15 35.87
N ARG A 233 -30.18 -24.19 36.76
CA ARG A 233 -30.93 -23.08 37.38
C ARG A 233 -29.93 -22.22 38.18
N ASN A 234 -30.36 -20.97 38.44
CA ASN A 234 -30.07 -20.11 39.59
C ASN A 234 -28.67 -19.52 39.76
#